data_AF-A0A9N9MTF4-F1
#
_entry.id   AF-A0A9N9MTF4-F1
#
_cell.length_a   1.000
_cell.length_b   1.000
_cell.length_c   1.000
_cell.angle_alpha   90.00
_cell.angle_beta   90.00
_cell.angle_gamma   90.00
#
_symmetry.space_group_name_H-M   'P 1'
#
loop_
_entity.id
_entity.type
_entity.pdbx_description
1 polymer ?
#
loop_
_entity_poly.entity_id
_entity_poly.type
_entity_poly.pdbx_seq_one_letter_code
_entity_poly.pdbx_strand_id
1 'polypeptide(L)' 'MSNKLDTIPFDPRFPNTNQSRHCYQSYVDFHRCQRIRGTNYAPCEYFKKVFNSVCPNSWVEKWDEQREDAHFPGNI' A
#
# COMPACT_ATOMS: atom_id res chain seq x y z
N MET A 1 -9.06 -10.53 25.68
CA MET A 1 -8.40 -9.79 24.58
C MET A 1 -9.47 -8.96 23.90
N SER A 2 -9.33 -7.64 23.92
CA SER A 2 -10.35 -6.74 23.33
C SER A 2 -10.25 -6.84 21.81
N ASN A 3 -11.26 -7.44 21.17
CA ASN A 3 -11.39 -7.45 19.72
C ASN A 3 -11.86 -6.08 19.24
N LYS A 4 -10.95 -5.10 19.27
CA LYS A 4 -11.22 -3.78 18.68
C LYS A 4 -11.10 -3.91 17.17
N LEU A 5 -12.23 -3.78 16.48
CA LEU A 5 -12.25 -3.62 15.03
C LEU A 5 -11.60 -2.26 14.70
N ASP A 6 -10.51 -2.31 13.93
CA ASP A 6 -9.75 -1.14 13.53
C ASP A 6 -9.46 -1.22 12.03
N THR A 7 -9.48 -0.06 11.38
CA THR A 7 -9.19 0.06 9.94
C THR A 7 -8.33 1.30 9.72
N ILE A 8 -8.08 1.64 8.47
CA ILE A 8 -7.31 2.83 8.12
C ILE A 8 -8.08 4.11 8.46
N PRO A 9 -7.40 5.19 8.87
CA PRO A 9 -8.04 6.50 9.04
C PRO A 9 -8.34 7.14 7.68
N PHE A 10 -9.15 8.20 7.69
CA PHE A 10 -9.36 9.06 6.52
C PHE A 10 -8.07 9.80 6.15
N ASP A 11 -7.65 9.74 4.88
CA ASP A 11 -6.50 10.49 4.36
C ASP A 11 -7.00 11.75 3.61
N PRO A 12 -6.70 12.96 4.13
CA PRO A 12 -7.10 14.22 3.48
C PRO A 12 -6.54 14.44 2.08
N ARG A 13 -5.50 13.71 1.67
CA ARG A 13 -4.94 13.74 0.30
C ARG A 13 -5.87 13.09 -0.72
N PHE A 14 -6.76 12.19 -0.27
CA PHE A 14 -7.69 11.44 -1.11
C PHE A 14 -9.14 11.63 -0.61
N PRO A 15 -9.69 12.86 -0.65
CA PRO A 15 -10.99 13.17 -0.02
C PRO A 15 -12.20 12.68 -0.85
N ASN A 16 -11.99 12.37 -2.13
CA ASN A 16 -13.06 12.02 -3.06
C ASN A 16 -13.41 10.52 -2.98
N THR A 17 -14.58 10.14 -3.48
CA THR A 17 -15.04 8.74 -3.51
C THR A 17 -14.10 7.80 -4.28
N ASN A 18 -13.41 8.30 -5.32
CA ASN A 18 -12.45 7.50 -6.06
C ASN A 18 -11.15 7.31 -5.25
N GLN A 19 -11.00 6.14 -4.65
CA GLN A 19 -9.84 5.75 -3.83
C GLN A 19 -8.76 4.97 -4.61
N SER A 20 -8.85 4.85 -5.93
CA SER A 20 -7.86 4.11 -6.72
C SER A 20 -6.45 4.69 -6.59
N ARG A 21 -6.32 6.03 -6.51
CA ARG A 21 -5.02 6.68 -6.27
C ARG A 21 -4.49 6.45 -4.86
N HIS A 22 -5.37 6.38 -3.86
CA HIS A 22 -4.97 6.08 -2.48
C HIS A 22 -4.36 4.68 -2.41
N CYS A 23 -5.06 3.69 -2.96
CA CYS A 23 -4.57 2.31 -3.08
C CYS A 23 -3.20 2.26 -3.78
N TYR A 24 -3.11 2.79 -5.01
CA TYR A 24 -1.87 2.73 -5.80
C TYR A 24 -0.70 3.44 -5.11
N GLN A 25 -0.92 4.64 -4.56
CA GLN A 25 0.14 5.40 -3.90
C GLN A 25 0.65 4.67 -2.65
N SER A 26 -0.23 4.09 -1.85
CA SER A 26 0.17 3.33 -0.65
C SER A 26 0.97 2.07 -0.99
N TYR A 27 0.64 1.38 -2.08
CA TYR A 27 1.42 0.25 -2.58
C TYR A 27 2.85 0.68 -2.97
N VAL A 28 2.97 1.74 -3.78
CA VAL A 28 4.27 2.29 -4.18
C VAL A 28 5.07 2.79 -2.98
N ASP A 29 4.43 3.50 -2.04
CA ASP A 29 5.07 4.04 -0.84
C ASP A 29 5.62 2.93 0.06
N PHE A 30 4.92 1.80 0.20
CA PHE A 30 5.40 0.66 0.97
C PHE A 30 6.73 0.13 0.42
N HIS A 31 6.78 -0.17 -0.88
CA HIS A 31 7.98 -0.75 -1.48
C HIS A 31 9.13 0.26 -1.59
N ARG A 32 8.82 1.53 -1.85
CA ARG A 32 9.82 2.61 -1.81
C ARG A 32 10.39 2.77 -0.39
N CYS A 33 9.54 2.70 0.62
CA CYS A 33 9.94 2.77 2.03
C CYS A 33 10.89 1.62 2.38
N GLN A 34 10.56 0.38 1.98
CA GLN A 34 11.44 -0.77 2.18
C GLN A 34 12.79 -0.62 1.46
N ARG A 35 12.81 -0.07 0.25
CA ARG A 35 14.05 0.16 -0.50
C ARG A 35 14.96 1.20 0.15
N ILE A 36 14.40 2.30 0.67
CA ILE A 36 15.18 3.42 1.23
C ILE A 36 15.57 3.16 2.70
N ARG A 37 14.66 2.60 3.49
CA ARG A 37 14.80 2.46 4.96
C ARG A 37 15.15 1.04 5.40
N GLY A 38 15.01 0.05 4.51
CA GLY A 38 15.19 -1.36 4.82
C GLY A 38 13.88 -2.05 5.21
N THR A 39 13.90 -3.39 5.21
CA THR A 39 12.72 -4.24 5.42
C THR A 39 12.18 -4.23 6.86
N ASN A 40 12.99 -3.84 7.84
CA ASN A 40 12.63 -3.87 9.26
C ASN A 40 12.14 -2.51 9.80
N TYR A 41 11.89 -1.53 8.93
CA TYR A 41 11.43 -0.22 9.36
C TYR A 41 9.93 -0.25 9.67
N ALA A 42 9.58 -0.32 10.96
CA ALA A 42 8.20 -0.44 11.43
C ALA A 42 7.20 0.58 10.82
N PRO A 43 7.58 1.84 10.55
CA PRO A 43 6.67 2.77 9.88
C PRO A 43 6.28 2.40 8.45
N CYS A 44 7.05 1.57 7.74
CA CYS A 44 6.63 1.08 6.42
C CYS A 44 5.38 0.19 6.51
N GLU A 45 5.19 -0.54 7.62
CA GLU A 45 4.03 -1.42 7.83
C GLU A 45 2.70 -0.64 7.84
N TYR A 46 2.72 0.66 8.10
CA TYR A 46 1.55 1.51 7.93
C TYR A 46 1.03 1.46 6.49
N PHE A 47 1.90 1.66 5.50
CA PHE A 47 1.52 1.62 4.08
C PHE A 47 1.02 0.24 3.68
N LYS A 48 1.61 -0.81 4.25
CA LYS A 48 1.15 -2.20 4.08
C LYS A 48 -0.28 -2.41 4.57
N LYS A 49 -0.59 -1.92 5.77
CA LYS A 49 -1.97 -1.93 6.30
C LYS A 49 -2.91 -1.17 5.37
N VAL A 50 -2.46 -0.03 4.83
CA VAL A 50 -3.29 0.82 3.97
C VAL A 50 -3.67 0.15 2.66
N PHE A 51 -2.69 -0.28 1.85
CA PHE A 51 -3.02 -0.86 0.55
C PHE A 51 -3.78 -2.19 0.71
N ASN A 52 -3.50 -3.00 1.73
CA ASN A 52 -4.28 -4.22 2.02
C ASN A 52 -5.75 -3.94 2.40
N SER A 53 -6.05 -2.75 2.93
CA SER A 53 -7.41 -2.38 3.32
C SER A 53 -8.21 -1.72 2.19
N VAL A 54 -7.53 -1.03 1.27
CA VAL A 54 -8.17 -0.19 0.24
C VAL A 54 -8.14 -0.84 -1.15
N CYS A 55 -7.09 -1.61 -1.45
CA CYS A 55 -6.92 -2.21 -2.78
C CYS A 55 -7.73 -3.50 -2.95
N PRO A 56 -8.27 -3.75 -4.15
CA PRO A 56 -8.69 -5.09 -4.54
C PRO A 56 -7.48 -6.04 -4.55
N ASN A 57 -7.63 -7.26 -4.03
CA ASN A 57 -6.55 -8.25 -4.01
C ASN A 57 -5.99 -8.54 -5.42
N SER A 58 -6.86 -8.59 -6.43
CA SER A 58 -6.46 -8.82 -7.83
C SER A 58 -5.54 -7.73 -8.40
N TRP A 59 -5.59 -6.51 -7.87
CA TRP A 59 -4.66 -5.45 -8.26
C TRP A 59 -3.30 -5.65 -7.62
N VAL A 60 -3.29 -6.01 -6.33
CA VAL A 60 -2.06 -6.26 -5.57
C VAL A 60 -1.30 -7.44 -6.18
N GLU A 61 -1.98 -8.57 -6.40
CA GLU A 61 -1.40 -9.76 -7.03
C GLU A 61 -0.77 -9.43 -8.39
N LYS A 62 -1.52 -8.70 -9.25
CA LYS A 62 -1.02 -8.28 -10.55
C LYS A 62 0.21 -7.36 -10.43
N TRP A 63 0.23 -6.43 -9.49
CA TRP A 63 1.38 -5.54 -9.30
C TRP A 63 2.59 -6.27 -8.71
N ASP A 64 2.36 -7.26 -7.86
CA ASP A 64 3.41 -8.13 -7.32
C ASP A 64 4.05 -8.94 -8.45
N GLU A 65 3.26 -9.60 -9.31
CA GLU A 65 3.76 -10.29 -10.52
C GLU A 65 4.58 -9.33 -11.40
N GLN A 66 4.05 -8.13 -11.68
CA GLN A 66 4.76 -7.13 -12.47
C GLN A 66 6.10 -6.70 -11.87
N ARG A 67 6.22 -6.69 -10.55
CA ARG A 67 7.47 -6.34 -9.86
C ARG A 67 8.45 -7.48 -9.85
N GLU A 68 8.00 -8.72 -9.67
CA GLU A 68 8.84 -9.91 -9.72
C GLU A 68 9.45 -10.09 -11.12
N ASP A 69 8.66 -9.83 -12.17
CA ASP A 69 9.11 -9.85 -13.56
C ASP A 69 9.82 -8.57 -14.02
N ALA A 70 10.03 -7.59 -13.13
CA ALA A 70 10.69 -6.31 -13.40
C ALA A 70 10.07 -5.44 -14.52
N HIS A 71 8.75 -5.55 -14.78
CA HIS A 71 8.01 -4.70 -15.72
C HIS A 71 6.98 -3.77 -15.07
N PHE A 72 7.02 -3.62 -13.76
CA PHE A 72 6.16 -2.68 -13.04
C PHE A 72 6.43 -1.21 -13.46
N PRO A 73 5.40 -0.44 -13.87
CA PRO A 73 5.59 0.90 -14.42
C PRO A 73 5.85 1.99 -13.37
N GLY A 74 5.60 1.71 -12.10
CA GLY A 74 5.78 2.68 -11.02
C GLY A 74 7.23 2.76 -10.52
N ASN A 75 7.65 3.96 -10.13
CA ASN A 75 8.99 4.19 -9.59
C ASN A 75 9.05 3.79 -8.11
N ILE A 76 9.59 2.60 -7.83
CA ILE A 76 9.74 2.02 -6.49
C ILE A 76 11.17 2.21 -6.00
#